data_AF-A0A969JSI0-F1
#
_entry.id   AF-A0A969JSI0-F1
#
_cell.length_a   1.000
_cell.length_b   1.000
_cell.length_c   1.000
_cell.angle_alpha   90.00
_cell.angle_beta   90.00
_cell.angle_gamma   90.00
#
_symmetry.space_group_name_H-M   'P 1'
#
loop_
_entity.id
_entity.type
_entity.pdbx_description
1 polymer ?
#
loop_
_entity_poly.entity_id
_entity_poly.type
_entity_poly.pdbx_seq_one_letter_code
_entity_poly.pdbx_strand_id
1 'polypeptide(L)'
;IDEALCFGWIDSKPGKVDESRTKLWFAPRKARTGWSKLNKERIARLIKEGRMTKAGLEKIETAKQDGSWSLLDSIDALDVPDDLAEMFMSYPGSRENYDQFPRSTKRGILEWIGQAKRAETRLNRIKETARLAAEKKRANQWPKR
;
A
#
# COMPACT_ATOMS: atom_id res chain seq x y z
N ILE A 1 2.87 14.82 -10.55
CA ILE A 1 3.32 13.47 -10.13
C ILE A 1 4.04 12.78 -11.28
N ASP A 2 3.46 12.83 -12.47
CA ASP A 2 4.02 12.23 -13.69
C ASP A 2 5.49 12.61 -13.95
N GLU A 3 5.83 13.90 -13.92
CA GLU A 3 7.21 14.34 -14.10
C GLU A 3 8.12 13.73 -13.02
N ALA A 4 7.69 13.70 -11.76
CA ALA A 4 8.47 13.08 -10.69
C ALA A 4 8.74 11.59 -10.98
N LEU A 5 7.74 10.85 -11.48
CA LEU A 5 7.91 9.45 -11.88
C LEU A 5 8.93 9.30 -13.02
N CYS A 6 8.92 10.22 -14.00
CA CYS A 6 9.89 10.22 -15.10
C CYS A 6 11.35 10.29 -14.62
N PHE A 7 11.60 10.91 -13.47
CA PHE A 7 12.93 11.03 -12.86
C PHE A 7 13.19 10.04 -11.72
N GLY A 8 12.25 9.12 -11.44
CA GLY A 8 12.42 8.11 -10.38
C GLY A 8 12.11 8.63 -8.96
N TRP A 9 11.29 9.67 -8.86
CA TRP A 9 10.84 10.28 -7.61
C TRP A 9 9.39 9.87 -7.29
N ILE A 10 8.98 10.10 -6.06
CA ILE A 10 7.61 9.91 -5.59
C ILE A 10 7.18 11.08 -4.71
N ASP A 11 5.90 11.40 -4.75
CA ASP A 11 5.25 12.23 -3.75
C ASP A 11 4.93 11.45 -2.46
N SER A 12 4.65 12.19 -1.39
CA SER A 12 4.23 11.63 -0.11
C SER A 12 3.10 12.46 0.49
N LYS A 13 3.21 12.84 1.77
CA LYS A 13 2.14 13.52 2.49
C LYS A 13 1.92 14.93 1.93
N PRO A 14 0.68 15.28 1.54
CA PRO A 14 0.32 16.68 1.38
C PRO A 14 0.27 17.36 2.75
N GLY A 15 0.50 18.67 2.77
CA GLY A 15 0.40 19.49 3.97
C GLY A 15 -0.17 20.87 3.68
N LYS A 16 -0.80 21.48 4.70
CA LYS A 16 -1.19 22.88 4.66
C LYS A 16 0.02 23.76 4.96
N VAL A 17 0.14 24.87 4.24
CA VAL A 17 1.08 25.95 4.58
C VAL A 17 0.29 27.08 5.24
N ASP A 18 -0.77 27.54 4.59
CA ASP A 18 -1.75 28.50 5.10
C ASP A 18 -3.11 28.33 4.39
N GLU A 19 -4.00 29.33 4.46
CA GLU A 19 -5.36 29.27 3.90
C GLU A 19 -5.43 29.13 2.39
N SER A 20 -4.43 29.62 1.65
CA SER A 20 -4.40 29.60 0.19
C SER A 20 -3.31 28.71 -0.39
N ARG A 21 -2.36 28.25 0.44
CA ARG A 21 -1.20 27.47 -0.01
C ARG A 21 -1.14 26.08 0.61
N THR A 22 -0.80 25.12 -0.23
CA THR A 22 -0.48 23.75 0.16
C THR A 22 0.94 23.40 -0.24
N LYS A 23 1.47 22.34 0.35
CA LYS A 23 2.75 21.73 -0.01
C LYS A 23 2.56 20.25 -0.26
N LEU A 24 3.37 19.71 -1.16
CA LEU A 24 3.47 18.29 -1.39
C LEU A 24 4.94 17.89 -1.30
N TRP A 25 5.23 16.92 -0.44
CA TRP A 25 6.59 16.40 -0.28
C TRP A 25 6.95 15.51 -1.47
N PHE A 26 8.15 15.70 -2.02
CA PHE A 26 8.75 14.84 -3.04
C PHE A 26 10.10 14.32 -2.58
N ALA A 27 10.42 13.07 -2.92
CA ALA A 27 11.73 12.48 -2.69
C ALA A 27 12.09 11.45 -3.76
N PRO A 28 13.39 11.19 -3.98
CA PRO A 28 13.83 10.03 -4.76
C PRO A 28 13.25 8.73 -4.19
N ARG A 29 12.82 7.81 -5.06
CA ARG A 29 12.33 6.52 -4.60
C ARG A 29 13.45 5.70 -3.94
N LYS A 30 13.15 5.22 -2.73
CA LYS A 30 14.00 4.29 -1.98
C LYS A 30 13.87 2.89 -2.57
N ALA A 31 14.97 2.14 -2.60
CA ALA A 31 14.98 0.73 -3.00
C ALA A 31 14.06 -0.09 -2.08
N ARG A 32 13.59 -1.25 -2.57
CA ARG A 32 12.71 -2.16 -1.82
C ARG A 32 11.38 -1.55 -1.34
N THR A 33 10.91 -0.46 -1.96
CA THR A 33 9.61 0.14 -1.65
C THR A 33 8.59 -0.17 -2.73
N GLY A 34 7.38 -0.57 -2.30
CA GLY A 34 6.32 -1.03 -3.18
C GLY A 34 5.83 0.01 -4.19
N TRP A 35 5.41 -0.47 -5.35
CA TRP A 35 4.83 0.34 -6.43
C TRP A 35 3.33 0.08 -6.54
N SER A 36 2.51 1.11 -6.31
CA SER A 36 1.06 0.99 -6.42
C SER A 36 0.62 0.76 -7.86
N LYS A 37 -0.50 0.05 -8.05
CA LYS A 37 -1.12 -0.16 -9.36
C LYS A 37 -1.25 1.14 -10.17
N LEU A 38 -1.74 2.21 -9.55
CA LEU A 38 -1.89 3.52 -10.20
C LEU A 38 -0.55 4.11 -10.69
N ASN A 39 0.52 3.97 -9.92
CA ASN A 39 1.84 4.44 -10.36
C ASN A 39 2.38 3.59 -11.51
N LYS A 40 2.13 2.28 -11.52
CA LYS A 40 2.48 1.40 -12.65
C LYS A 40 1.73 1.78 -13.92
N GLU A 41 0.43 2.09 -13.81
CA GLU A 41 -0.39 2.56 -14.93
C GLU A 41 0.12 3.89 -15.51
N ARG A 42 0.44 4.85 -14.62
CA ARG A 42 1.07 6.13 -15.03
C ARG A 42 2.40 5.89 -15.74
N ILE A 43 3.25 5.03 -15.18
CA ILE A 43 4.54 4.69 -15.80
C ILE A 43 4.36 4.04 -17.17
N ALA A 44 3.44 3.09 -17.31
CA ALA A 44 3.18 2.45 -18.59
C ALA A 44 2.79 3.49 -19.66
N ARG A 45 1.94 4.44 -19.30
CA ARG A 45 1.61 5.59 -20.17
C ARG A 45 2.83 6.44 -20.49
N LEU A 46 3.63 6.83 -19.49
CA LEU A 46 4.80 7.70 -19.67
C LEU A 46 5.91 7.05 -20.51
N ILE A 47 6.06 5.72 -20.43
CA ILE A 47 6.94 4.94 -21.31
C ILE A 47 6.43 5.03 -22.75
N LYS A 48 5.14 4.79 -22.98
CA LYS A 48 4.52 4.86 -24.31
C LYS A 48 4.65 6.26 -24.93
N GLU A 49 4.59 7.30 -24.10
CA GLU A 49 4.78 8.70 -24.52
C GLU A 49 6.26 9.10 -24.71
N GLY A 50 7.22 8.22 -24.41
CA GLY A 50 8.66 8.54 -24.52
C GLY A 50 9.16 9.57 -23.51
N ARG A 51 8.43 9.78 -22.41
CA ARG A 51 8.73 10.83 -21.41
C ARG A 51 9.63 10.36 -20.27
N MET A 52 9.83 9.05 -20.14
CA MET A 52 10.67 8.49 -19.09
C MET A 52 12.14 8.83 -19.32
N THR A 53 12.81 9.28 -18.26
CA THR A 53 14.26 9.49 -18.30
C THR A 53 15.01 8.23 -17.92
N LYS A 54 16.32 8.19 -18.20
CA LYS A 54 17.22 7.12 -17.76
C LYS A 54 17.10 6.85 -16.25
N ALA A 55 17.08 7.90 -15.43
CA ALA A 55 16.96 7.77 -13.98
C ALA A 55 15.65 7.10 -13.54
N GLY A 56 14.53 7.42 -14.19
CA GLY A 56 13.25 6.78 -13.91
C GLY A 56 13.23 5.31 -14.31
N LEU A 57 13.78 4.98 -15.49
CA LEU A 57 13.87 3.60 -15.98
C LEU A 57 14.77 2.73 -15.09
N GLU A 58 15.90 3.25 -14.62
CA GLU A 58 16.80 2.56 -13.68
C GLU A 58 16.09 2.20 -12.36
N LYS A 59 15.21 3.07 -11.85
CA LYS A 59 14.41 2.78 -10.65
C LYS A 59 13.40 1.65 -10.88
N ILE A 60 12.80 1.59 -12.07
CA ILE A 60 11.89 0.50 -12.44
C ILE A 60 12.65 -0.82 -12.54
N GLU A 61 13.82 -0.80 -13.17
CA GLU A 61 14.63 -2.02 -13.34
C GLU A 61 15.13 -2.55 -11.99
N THR A 62 15.65 -1.67 -11.13
CA THR A 62 16.03 -2.02 -9.75
C THR A 62 14.84 -2.63 -9.00
N ALA A 63 13.64 -2.07 -9.17
CA ALA A 63 12.44 -2.56 -8.49
C ALA A 63 11.98 -3.93 -8.99
N LYS A 64 12.19 -4.23 -10.28
CA LYS A 64 11.91 -5.57 -10.84
C LYS A 64 12.90 -6.59 -10.27
N GLN A 65 14.18 -6.24 -10.20
CA GLN A 65 15.25 -7.10 -9.69
C GLN A 65 15.10 -7.38 -8.19
N ASP A 66 14.73 -6.38 -7.39
CA ASP A 66 14.57 -6.53 -5.93
C ASP A 66 13.17 -7.02 -5.50
N GLY A 67 12.28 -7.27 -6.46
CA GLY A 67 10.90 -7.74 -6.24
C GLY A 67 9.94 -6.66 -5.73
N SER A 68 10.39 -5.43 -5.45
CA SER A 68 9.52 -4.36 -4.96
C SER A 68 8.51 -3.87 -6.00
N TRP A 69 8.75 -4.13 -7.28
CA TRP A 69 7.79 -3.86 -8.35
C TRP A 69 6.46 -4.57 -8.07
N SER A 70 6.46 -5.87 -7.78
CA SER A 70 5.23 -6.65 -7.57
C SER A 70 4.76 -6.71 -6.12
N LEU A 71 5.50 -6.12 -5.17
CA LEU A 71 5.24 -6.22 -3.73
C LEU A 71 3.82 -5.84 -3.30
N LEU A 72 3.17 -4.91 -4.01
CA LEU A 72 1.83 -4.44 -3.66
C LEU A 72 0.71 -5.08 -4.49
N ASP A 73 1.00 -6.01 -5.40
CA ASP A 73 0.02 -6.50 -6.37
C ASP A 73 -1.13 -7.25 -5.71
N SER A 74 -0.85 -8.22 -4.83
CA SER A 74 -1.88 -8.93 -4.05
C SER A 74 -2.64 -7.99 -3.13
N ILE A 75 -1.96 -7.03 -2.52
CA ILE A 75 -2.57 -6.00 -1.67
C ILE A 75 -3.47 -5.07 -2.49
N ASP A 76 -3.13 -4.76 -3.74
CA ASP A 76 -3.96 -3.95 -4.65
C ASP A 76 -5.15 -4.74 -5.21
N ALA A 77 -5.00 -6.05 -5.35
CA ALA A 77 -6.08 -6.99 -5.67
C ALA A 77 -7.01 -7.27 -4.48
N LEU A 78 -6.59 -6.92 -3.26
CA LEU A 78 -7.27 -7.22 -1.99
C LEU A 78 -7.29 -8.72 -1.67
N ASP A 79 -6.27 -9.45 -2.12
CA ASP A 79 -6.14 -10.86 -1.81
C ASP A 79 -5.92 -11.03 -0.30
N VAL A 80 -6.79 -11.83 0.31
CA VAL A 80 -6.68 -12.18 1.73
C VAL A 80 -5.67 -13.33 1.84
N PRO A 81 -4.55 -13.16 2.55
CA PRO A 81 -3.58 -14.24 2.72
C PRO A 81 -4.14 -15.37 3.58
N ASP A 82 -3.69 -16.59 3.33
CA ASP A 82 -4.23 -17.81 3.95
C ASP A 82 -4.20 -17.73 5.48
N ASP A 83 -3.13 -17.20 6.07
CA ASP A 83 -3.00 -17.05 7.52
C ASP A 83 -4.03 -16.08 8.13
N LEU A 84 -4.45 -15.05 7.39
CA LEU A 84 -5.56 -14.19 7.79
C LEU A 84 -6.92 -14.88 7.58
N ALA A 85 -7.06 -15.64 6.50
CA ALA A 85 -8.28 -16.41 6.23
C ALA A 85 -8.55 -17.46 7.32
N GLU A 86 -7.53 -18.22 7.71
CA GLU A 86 -7.57 -19.17 8.83
C GLU A 86 -7.90 -18.47 10.14
N MET A 87 -7.30 -17.30 10.40
CA MET A 87 -7.56 -16.56 11.63
C MET A 87 -8.99 -16.03 11.72
N PHE A 88 -9.65 -15.72 10.60
CA PHE A 88 -11.08 -15.40 10.61
C PHE A 88 -11.95 -16.56 11.10
N MET A 89 -11.55 -17.82 10.87
CA MET A 89 -12.31 -18.99 11.36
C MET A 89 -12.34 -19.07 12.89
N SER A 90 -11.37 -18.45 13.57
CA SER A 90 -11.31 -18.40 15.04
C SER A 90 -12.24 -17.33 15.65
N TYR A 91 -12.84 -16.46 14.83
CA TYR A 91 -13.67 -15.35 15.28
C TYR A 91 -14.99 -15.29 14.48
N PRO A 92 -16.11 -15.81 15.02
CA PRO A 92 -17.39 -15.84 14.31
C PRO A 92 -17.84 -14.44 13.81
N GLY A 93 -18.32 -14.38 12.56
CA GLY A 93 -18.76 -13.13 11.91
C GLY A 93 -17.64 -12.20 11.44
N SER A 94 -16.37 -12.55 11.71
CA SER A 94 -15.23 -11.71 11.38
C SER A 94 -15.03 -11.55 9.87
N ARG A 95 -15.08 -12.65 9.12
CA ARG A 95 -14.89 -12.63 7.67
C ARG A 95 -15.97 -11.81 6.97
N GLU A 96 -17.23 -12.04 7.34
CA GLU A 96 -18.38 -11.36 6.77
C GLU A 96 -18.29 -9.86 7.01
N ASN A 97 -17.97 -9.44 8.23
CA ASN A 97 -17.81 -8.03 8.57
C ASN A 97 -16.60 -7.40 7.86
N TYR A 98 -15.48 -8.12 7.76
CA TYR A 98 -14.29 -7.66 7.03
C TYR A 98 -14.61 -7.40 5.56
N ASP A 99 -15.35 -8.32 4.92
CA ASP A 99 -15.70 -8.20 3.50
C ASP A 99 -16.55 -6.95 3.19
N GLN A 100 -17.36 -6.51 4.16
CA GLN A 100 -18.15 -5.27 4.10
C GLN A 100 -17.33 -3.99 4.32
N PHE A 101 -16.05 -4.08 4.72
CA PHE A 101 -15.23 -2.88 4.88
C PHE A 101 -14.92 -2.20 3.53
N PRO A 102 -14.80 -0.86 3.52
CA PRO A 102 -14.40 -0.14 2.32
C PRO A 102 -13.08 -0.68 1.74
N ARG A 103 -12.95 -0.64 0.41
CA ARG A 103 -11.73 -1.08 -0.30
C ARG A 103 -10.45 -0.44 0.27
N SER A 104 -10.48 0.84 0.59
CA SER A 104 -9.33 1.56 1.17
C SER A 104 -8.92 1.01 2.54
N THR A 105 -9.90 0.64 3.37
CA THR A 105 -9.66 0.00 4.67
C THR A 105 -9.06 -1.39 4.48
N LYS A 106 -9.65 -2.24 3.64
CA LYS A 106 -9.11 -3.59 3.36
C LYS A 106 -7.66 -3.51 2.87
N ARG A 107 -7.40 -2.65 1.90
CA ARG A 107 -6.05 -2.39 1.38
C ARG A 107 -5.08 -1.97 2.48
N GLY A 108 -5.45 -0.99 3.30
CA GLY A 108 -4.58 -0.48 4.37
C GLY A 108 -4.27 -1.53 5.44
N ILE A 109 -5.23 -2.41 5.76
CA ILE A 109 -5.03 -3.54 6.67
C ILE A 109 -4.08 -4.57 6.05
N LEU A 110 -4.30 -4.98 4.80
CA LEU A 110 -3.45 -5.94 4.10
C LEU A 110 -2.01 -5.42 3.94
N GLU A 111 -1.84 -4.14 3.63
CA GLU A 111 -0.54 -3.51 3.57
C GLU A 111 0.15 -3.49 4.93
N TRP A 112 -0.57 -3.13 5.98
CA TRP A 112 -0.06 -3.16 7.34
C TRP A 112 0.36 -4.58 7.76
N ILE A 113 -0.41 -5.61 7.44
CA ILE A 113 -0.03 -7.00 7.69
C ILE A 113 1.20 -7.40 6.85
N GLY A 114 1.23 -7.07 5.55
CA GLY A 114 2.33 -7.37 4.64
C GLY A 114 3.66 -6.69 4.99
N GLN A 115 3.62 -5.52 5.62
CA GLN A 115 4.83 -4.81 6.07
C GLN A 115 5.45 -5.40 7.35
N ALA A 116 4.80 -6.37 8.02
CA ALA A 116 5.33 -6.99 9.22
C ALA A 116 6.48 -7.95 8.89
N LYS A 117 7.72 -7.53 9.16
CA LYS A 117 8.93 -8.34 8.89
C LYS A 117 9.16 -9.49 9.87
N ARG A 118 8.65 -9.37 11.10
CA ARG A 118 8.78 -10.39 12.15
C ARG A 118 7.49 -11.22 12.19
N ALA A 119 7.63 -12.54 12.27
CA ALA A 119 6.49 -13.48 12.33
C ALA A 119 5.54 -13.14 13.48
N GLU A 120 6.06 -12.85 14.67
CA GLU A 120 5.27 -12.44 15.84
C GLU A 120 4.46 -11.17 15.57
N THR A 121 5.08 -10.14 14.97
CA THR A 121 4.38 -8.90 14.62
C THR A 121 3.27 -9.16 13.61
N ARG A 122 3.52 -10.01 12.61
CA ARG A 122 2.52 -10.38 11.61
C ARG A 122 1.33 -11.08 12.28
N LEU A 123 1.60 -12.09 13.11
CA LEU A 123 0.58 -12.82 13.84
C LEU A 123 -0.28 -11.90 14.71
N ASN A 124 0.33 -10.96 15.44
CA ASN A 124 -0.38 -9.98 16.26
C ASN A 124 -1.32 -9.10 15.41
N ARG A 125 -0.86 -8.61 14.26
CA ARG A 125 -1.68 -7.79 13.34
C ARG A 125 -2.85 -8.57 12.74
N ILE A 126 -2.62 -9.83 12.39
CA ILE A 126 -3.66 -10.74 11.87
C ILE A 126 -4.72 -11.00 12.96
N LYS A 127 -4.28 -11.39 14.16
CA LYS A 127 -5.16 -11.64 15.30
C LYS A 127 -5.98 -10.40 15.66
N GLU A 128 -5.35 -9.23 15.69
CA GLU A 128 -6.04 -7.96 15.91
C GLU A 128 -7.09 -7.67 14.83
N THR A 129 -6.74 -7.91 13.57
CA THR A 129 -7.65 -7.73 12.43
C THR A 129 -8.87 -8.64 12.56
N ALA A 130 -8.67 -9.93 12.79
CA ALA A 130 -9.76 -10.89 12.92
C ALA A 130 -10.65 -10.59 14.15
N ARG A 131 -10.05 -10.28 15.31
CA ARG A 131 -10.79 -9.91 16.51
C ARG A 131 -11.64 -8.64 16.32
N LEU A 132 -11.05 -7.58 15.79
CA LEU A 132 -11.77 -6.30 15.61
C LEU A 132 -12.85 -6.41 14.53
N ALA A 133 -12.60 -7.16 13.45
CA ALA A 133 -13.61 -7.37 12.41
C ALA A 133 -14.84 -8.11 12.94
N ALA A 134 -14.70 -9.06 13.89
CA ALA A 134 -15.86 -9.68 14.55
C ALA A 134 -16.75 -8.65 15.27
N GLU A 135 -16.16 -7.57 15.78
CA GLU A 135 -16.85 -6.44 16.42
C GLU A 135 -17.28 -5.34 15.43
N LYS A 136 -17.18 -5.56 14.11
CA LYS A 136 -17.37 -4.54 13.04
C LYS A 136 -16.44 -3.33 13.16
N LYS A 137 -15.32 -3.48 13.87
CA LYS A 137 -14.28 -2.45 14.04
C LYS A 137 -13.15 -2.68 13.04
N ARG A 138 -12.61 -1.58 12.52
CA ARG A 138 -11.51 -1.61 11.54
C ARG A 138 -10.18 -1.57 12.27
N ALA A 139 -9.29 -2.50 11.98
CA ALA A 139 -7.90 -2.46 12.48
C ALA A 139 -7.10 -1.33 11.84
N ASN A 140 -5.97 -0.97 12.48
CA ASN A 140 -5.02 0.03 11.99
C ASN A 140 -5.68 1.36 11.57
N GLN A 141 -6.67 1.82 12.32
CA GLN A 141 -7.25 3.14 12.15
C GLN A 141 -6.63 4.11 13.16
N TRP A 142 -6.17 5.26 12.70
CA TRP A 142 -5.85 6.35 13.62
C TRP A 142 -7.14 6.95 14.16
N PRO A 143 -7.25 7.15 15.48
CA PRO A 143 -8.31 7.99 16.03
C PRO A 143 -8.24 9.36 15.36
N LYS A 144 -9.38 9.87 14.91
CA LYS A 144 -9.44 11.29 14.53
C LYS A 144 -9.14 12.09 15.80
N ARG A 145 -8.03 12.83 15.80
CA ARG A 145 -7.75 13.86 16.79
C ARG A 145 -8.64 15.07 16.52
#